data_AF-A0A953N7S7-F1
#
_entry.id   AF-A0A953N7S7-F1
#
_cell.length_a   1.000
_cell.length_b   1.000
_cell.length_c   1.000
_cell.angle_alpha   90.00
_cell.angle_beta   90.00
_cell.angle_gamma   90.00
#
_symmetry.space_group_name_H-M   'P 1'
#
loop_
_entity.id
_entity.type
_entity.pdbx_description
1 polymer ?
#
loop_
_entity_poly.entity_id
_entity_poly.type
_entity_poly.pdbx_seq_one_letter_code
_entity_poly.pdbx_strand_id
1 'polypeptide(L)'
;MRALATVYKCSNCSSPIRGIEFLSGNTIGGVTYSDTYMKASMKMPEGYEYIGCLNCKSVSHKKDLEVLEQHEKMTNEESVKYKTFPDPLSHFEMLKILLENQKFSTENQKAFTLWYLWAFNHKITSEQKQEEMDNSNYKKYTDKLVEILEAEKDNVNSMVLKAEILRERGEFDEAEKILDSVDQSKFTSIKIKYVFEEMKKKIAQKDPAIFEAEQKPEFIK
;
A
#
# COMPACT_ATOMS: atom_id res chain seq x y z
N MET A 1 17.86 8.11 0.33
CA MET A 1 17.02 7.67 1.46
C MET A 1 17.97 7.42 2.62
N ARG A 2 17.75 8.01 3.79
CA ARG A 2 18.59 7.75 4.97
C ARG A 2 17.85 6.78 5.88
N ALA A 3 18.54 5.77 6.38
CA ALA A 3 17.93 4.76 7.24
C ALA A 3 18.91 4.23 8.28
N LEU A 4 18.39 3.72 9.40
CA LEU A 4 19.13 3.06 10.47
C LEU A 4 18.87 1.55 10.42
N ALA A 5 19.94 0.76 10.51
CA ALA A 5 19.83 -0.68 10.71
C ALA A 5 19.51 -0.91 12.19
N THR A 6 18.39 -1.57 12.48
CA THR A 6 17.87 -1.73 13.84
C THR A 6 17.51 -3.18 14.09
N VAL A 7 17.78 -3.69 15.30
CA VAL A 7 17.38 -5.02 15.73
C VAL A 7 16.39 -4.84 16.87
N TYR A 8 15.17 -5.31 16.67
CA TYR A 8 14.11 -5.27 17.68
C TYR A 8 14.00 -6.60 18.39
N LYS A 9 13.55 -6.59 19.63
CA LYS A 9 13.13 -7.79 20.36
C LYS A 9 11.62 -7.97 20.18
N CYS A 10 11.20 -9.14 19.70
CA CYS A 10 9.78 -9.48 19.61
C CYS A 10 9.13 -9.48 21.00
N SER A 11 8.05 -8.71 21.19
CA SER A 11 7.30 -8.68 22.45
C SER A 11 6.59 -9.99 22.79
N ASN A 12 6.31 -10.84 21.79
CA ASN A 12 5.58 -12.10 21.97
C ASN A 12 6.50 -13.30 22.24
N CYS A 13 7.63 -13.42 21.54
CA CYS A 13 8.52 -14.58 21.66
C CYS A 13 9.96 -14.25 22.03
N SER A 14 10.28 -12.97 22.28
CA SER A 14 11.63 -12.46 22.56
C SER A 14 12.68 -12.70 21.47
N SER A 15 12.34 -13.32 20.34
CA SER A 15 13.27 -13.48 19.22
C SER A 15 13.68 -12.13 18.63
N PRO A 16 14.94 -11.96 18.22
CA PRO A 16 15.38 -10.77 17.53
C PRO A 16 14.74 -10.67 16.14
N ILE A 17 14.46 -9.45 15.70
CA ILE A 17 13.90 -9.14 14.39
C ILE A 17 14.76 -8.06 13.74
N ARG A 18 15.27 -8.37 12.55
CA ARG A 18 15.98 -7.40 11.73
C ARG A 18 15.01 -6.35 11.20
N GLY A 19 15.36 -5.08 11.32
CA GLY A 19 14.49 -3.98 10.92
C GLY A 19 15.25 -2.76 10.43
N ILE A 20 14.53 -1.90 9.71
CA ILE A 20 15.08 -0.66 9.18
C ILE A 20 14.19 0.49 9.65
N GLU A 21 14.80 1.55 10.15
CA GLU A 21 14.12 2.82 10.45
C GLU A 21 14.47 3.82 9.37
N PHE A 22 13.45 4.30 8.65
CA PHE A 22 13.66 5.32 7.63
C PHE A 22 13.64 6.70 8.29
N LEU A 23 14.74 7.44 8.15
CA LEU A 23 14.88 8.79 8.71
C LEU A 23 14.37 9.86 7.75
N SER A 24 14.49 9.61 6.45
CA SER A 24 13.99 10.51 5.42
C SER A 24 13.69 9.78 4.12
N GLY A 25 12.64 10.24 3.45
CA GLY A 25 12.25 9.85 2.11
C GLY A 25 11.81 11.07 1.32
N ASN A 26 11.82 10.96 0.00
CA ASN A 26 11.14 11.90 -0.88
C ASN A 26 10.59 11.16 -2.11
N THR A 27 9.66 11.80 -2.79
CA THR A 27 8.94 11.21 -3.93
C THR A 27 9.21 11.97 -5.22
N ILE A 28 10.33 12.71 -5.30
CA ILE A 28 10.71 13.46 -6.50
C ILE A 28 10.90 12.47 -7.67
N GLY A 29 10.26 12.78 -8.80
CA GLY A 29 10.26 11.92 -9.99
C GLY A 29 9.42 10.63 -9.80
N GLY A 30 8.57 10.58 -8.78
CA GLY A 30 7.65 9.47 -8.57
C GLY A 30 6.59 9.40 -9.66
N VAL A 31 6.20 8.18 -10.02
CA VAL A 31 5.09 7.91 -10.93
C VAL A 31 3.86 7.58 -10.08
N THR A 32 2.77 8.31 -10.30
CA THR A 32 1.47 8.02 -9.69
C THR A 32 0.65 7.13 -10.63
N TYR A 33 -0.06 6.15 -10.07
CA TYR A 33 -0.99 5.26 -10.78
C TYR A 33 -2.45 5.59 -10.45
N SER A 34 -3.37 5.07 -11.26
CA SER A 34 -4.82 5.29 -11.15
C SER A 34 -5.41 4.81 -9.81
N ASP A 35 -4.85 3.74 -9.24
CA ASP A 35 -5.18 3.21 -7.91
C ASP A 35 -4.57 4.01 -6.74
N THR A 36 -4.05 5.20 -7.02
CA THR A 36 -3.31 6.10 -6.12
C THR A 36 -1.96 5.60 -5.65
N TYR A 37 -1.48 4.44 -6.14
CA TYR A 37 -0.13 3.98 -5.84
C TYR A 37 0.90 4.97 -6.39
N MET A 38 1.94 5.21 -5.61
CA MET A 38 3.07 6.03 -6.02
C MET A 38 4.35 5.22 -5.98
N LYS A 39 5.03 5.13 -7.12
CA LYS A 39 6.33 4.48 -7.26
C LYS A 39 7.41 5.56 -7.31
N ALA A 40 8.25 5.66 -6.27
CA ALA A 40 9.41 6.56 -6.26
C ALA A 40 10.62 5.88 -5.61
N SER A 41 11.83 6.25 -6.04
CA SER A 41 13.09 5.63 -5.59
C SER A 41 13.40 5.84 -4.11
N MET A 42 12.88 6.92 -3.51
CA MET A 42 13.10 7.26 -2.10
C MET A 42 11.81 7.34 -1.28
N LYS A 43 10.73 6.68 -1.72
CA LYS A 43 9.47 6.59 -0.96
C LYS A 43 9.67 5.73 0.29
N MET A 44 9.21 6.22 1.44
CA MET A 44 9.12 5.37 2.62
C MET A 44 8.09 4.26 2.37
N PRO A 45 8.43 2.99 2.63
CA PRO A 45 7.49 1.89 2.46
C PRO A 45 6.21 2.10 3.25
N GLU A 46 5.10 1.66 2.70
CA GLU A 46 3.84 1.57 3.40
C GLU A 46 3.99 0.72 4.67
N GLY A 47 3.29 1.10 5.74
CA GLY A 47 3.35 0.37 7.01
C GLY A 47 4.75 0.25 7.62
N TYR A 48 5.71 1.11 7.26
CA TYR A 48 7.07 1.06 7.81
C TYR A 48 7.12 1.21 9.33
N GLU A 49 6.07 1.71 9.96
CA GLU A 49 5.92 1.82 11.41
C GLU A 49 5.67 0.48 12.11
N TYR A 50 5.30 -0.54 11.32
CA TYR A 50 5.02 -1.90 11.76
C TYR A 50 6.17 -2.84 11.39
N ILE A 51 6.29 -3.91 12.15
CA ILE A 51 7.23 -5.00 11.87
C ILE A 51 6.62 -6.33 12.30
N GLY A 52 6.79 -7.35 11.47
CA GLY A 52 6.34 -8.71 11.75
C GLY A 52 7.47 -9.62 12.18
N CYS A 53 7.25 -10.44 13.21
CA CYS A 53 8.21 -11.45 13.64
C CYS A 53 8.07 -12.72 12.78
N LEU A 54 9.14 -13.13 12.12
CA LEU A 54 9.13 -14.35 11.31
C LEU A 54 8.92 -15.63 12.15
N ASN A 55 9.40 -15.62 13.41
CA ASN A 55 9.35 -16.79 14.30
C ASN A 55 7.93 -17.10 14.81
N CYS A 56 7.25 -16.11 15.40
CA CYS A 56 5.92 -16.32 16.00
C CYS A 56 4.76 -15.68 15.24
N LYS A 57 5.04 -15.08 14.08
CA LYS A 57 4.07 -14.42 13.20
C LYS A 57 3.29 -13.26 13.86
N SER A 58 3.76 -12.72 14.98
CA SER A 58 3.15 -11.52 15.59
C SER A 58 3.58 -10.25 14.86
N VAL A 59 2.66 -9.31 14.67
CA VAL A 59 2.96 -7.96 14.18
C VAL A 59 2.86 -6.96 15.33
N SER A 60 3.77 -6.00 15.37
CA SER A 60 3.81 -4.94 16.38
C SER A 60 4.20 -3.61 15.76
N HIS A 61 3.77 -2.53 16.40
CA HIS A 61 4.28 -1.21 16.07
C HIS A 61 5.73 -1.11 16.59
N LYS A 62 6.66 -0.65 15.76
CA LYS A 62 8.10 -0.58 16.11
C LYS A 62 8.36 0.22 17.39
N LYS A 63 7.58 1.27 17.66
CA LYS A 63 7.71 2.11 18.86
C LYS A 63 7.43 1.35 20.16
N ASP A 64 6.71 0.23 20.09
CA ASP A 64 6.34 -0.58 21.26
C ASP A 64 7.39 -1.69 21.53
N LEU A 65 8.44 -1.80 20.71
CA LEU A 65 9.44 -2.85 20.82
C LEU A 65 10.72 -2.35 21.48
N GLU A 66 11.33 -3.22 22.28
CA GLU A 66 12.68 -3.01 22.81
C GLU A 66 13.70 -3.06 21.65
N VAL A 67 14.53 -2.04 21.55
CA VAL A 67 15.63 -1.98 20.58
C VAL A 67 16.87 -2.63 21.20
N LEU A 68 17.33 -3.72 20.60
CA LEU A 68 18.53 -4.46 21.02
C LEU A 68 19.80 -3.81 20.47
N GLU A 69 19.77 -3.43 19.19
CA GLU A 69 20.91 -2.83 18.48
C GLU A 69 20.40 -1.79 17.48
N GLN A 70 21.13 -0.69 17.31
CA GLN A 70 20.83 0.34 16.31
C GLN A 70 22.12 0.95 15.75
N HIS A 71 22.21 1.02 14.43
CA HIS A 71 23.41 1.43 13.71
C HIS A 71 23.07 2.41 12.60
N GLU A 72 23.67 3.60 12.64
CA GLU A 72 23.59 4.57 11.54
C GLU A 72 24.59 4.25 10.42
N LYS A 73 25.81 3.84 10.80
CA LYS A 73 26.85 3.37 9.89
C LYS A 73 27.46 2.13 10.52
N MET A 74 27.36 1.01 9.83
CA MET A 74 27.93 -0.25 10.27
C MET A 74 29.35 -0.42 9.72
N THR A 75 30.26 -0.89 10.56
CA THR A 75 31.49 -1.54 10.14
C THR A 75 31.18 -2.85 9.39
N ASN A 76 32.21 -3.44 8.76
CA ASN A 76 32.04 -4.72 8.08
C ASN A 76 31.61 -5.84 9.06
N GLU A 77 32.18 -5.86 10.26
CA GLU A 77 31.85 -6.85 11.30
C GLU A 77 30.40 -6.70 11.78
N GLU A 78 29.95 -5.48 12.05
CA GLU A 78 28.56 -5.19 12.42
C GLU A 78 27.59 -5.54 11.30
N SER A 79 27.95 -5.29 10.04
CA SER A 79 27.13 -5.67 8.88
C SER A 79 26.99 -7.18 8.75
N VAL A 80 28.07 -7.94 8.99
CA VAL A 80 28.05 -9.41 8.99
C VAL A 80 27.16 -9.92 10.13
N LYS A 81 27.35 -9.41 11.35
CA LYS A 81 26.52 -9.76 12.51
C LYS A 81 25.05 -9.40 12.28
N TYR A 82 24.77 -8.21 11.78
CA TYR A 82 23.41 -7.74 11.50
C TYR A 82 22.66 -8.69 10.54
N LYS A 83 23.37 -9.22 9.54
CA LYS A 83 22.81 -10.18 8.59
C LYS A 83 22.46 -11.55 9.19
N THR A 84 22.98 -11.90 10.37
CA THR A 84 22.64 -13.16 11.04
C THR A 84 21.31 -13.09 11.78
N PHE A 85 20.80 -11.90 12.09
CA PHE A 85 19.48 -11.76 12.70
C PHE A 85 18.38 -12.13 11.70
N PRO A 86 17.28 -12.77 12.17
CA PRO A 86 16.16 -13.16 11.33
C PRO A 86 15.53 -11.95 10.63
N ASP A 87 15.21 -12.13 9.36
CA ASP A 87 14.39 -11.18 8.63
C ASP A 87 13.02 -10.98 9.28
N PRO A 88 12.41 -9.80 9.11
CA PRO A 88 11.02 -9.62 9.48
C PRO A 88 10.12 -10.44 8.54
N LEU A 89 8.84 -10.54 8.89
CA LEU A 89 7.85 -11.01 7.92
C LEU A 89 7.87 -10.16 6.66
N SER A 90 7.52 -10.80 5.53
CA SER A 90 7.30 -10.04 4.30
C SER A 90 6.23 -8.99 4.53
N HIS A 91 6.34 -7.86 3.82
CA HIS A 91 5.38 -6.77 3.94
C HIS A 91 3.94 -7.27 3.67
N PHE A 92 3.76 -8.16 2.69
CA PHE A 92 2.46 -8.68 2.33
C PHE A 92 1.85 -9.59 3.42
N GLU A 93 2.63 -10.50 4.02
CA GLU A 93 2.16 -11.30 5.17
C GLU A 93 1.80 -10.40 6.36
N MET A 94 2.62 -9.38 6.63
CA MET A 94 2.37 -8.41 7.70
C MET A 94 1.04 -7.66 7.47
N LEU A 95 0.76 -7.22 6.24
CA LEU A 95 -0.50 -6.56 5.89
C LEU A 95 -1.72 -7.45 6.16
N LYS A 96 -1.66 -8.74 5.79
CA LYS A 96 -2.76 -9.69 6.07
C LYS A 96 -3.02 -9.80 7.56
N ILE A 97 -1.98 -9.87 8.39
CA ILE A 97 -2.13 -9.90 9.85
C ILE A 97 -2.72 -8.59 10.39
N LEU A 98 -2.30 -7.43 9.87
CA LEU A 98 -2.84 -6.13 10.26
C LEU A 98 -4.33 -5.99 9.90
N LEU A 99 -4.75 -6.54 8.76
CA LEU A 99 -6.13 -6.50 8.29
C LEU A 99 -7.08 -7.36 9.13
N GLU A 100 -6.62 -8.56 9.53
CA GLU A 100 -7.42 -9.52 10.30
C GLU A 100 -7.40 -9.26 11.82
N ASN A 101 -6.37 -8.57 12.33
CA ASN A 101 -6.23 -8.36 13.76
C ASN A 101 -7.04 -7.15 14.25
N GLN A 102 -8.06 -7.44 15.07
CA GLN A 102 -8.97 -6.44 15.63
C GLN A 102 -8.27 -5.34 16.43
N LYS A 103 -7.09 -5.61 17.00
CA LYS A 103 -6.29 -4.62 17.73
C LYS A 103 -5.93 -3.40 16.87
N PHE A 104 -5.74 -3.60 15.57
CA PHE A 104 -5.36 -2.53 14.64
C PHE A 104 -6.52 -2.07 13.76
N SER A 105 -7.71 -2.67 13.91
CA SER A 105 -8.76 -2.62 12.89
C SER A 105 -9.72 -1.45 12.96
N THR A 106 -9.52 -0.46 13.83
CA THR A 106 -10.47 0.65 13.98
C THR A 106 -9.90 1.96 13.47
N GLU A 107 -8.63 2.25 13.73
CA GLU A 107 -8.04 3.55 13.37
C GLU A 107 -7.39 3.55 11.97
N ASN A 108 -6.76 2.43 11.58
CA ASN A 108 -5.89 2.38 10.38
C ASN A 108 -6.44 1.54 9.22
N GLN A 109 -7.70 1.11 9.27
CA GLN A 109 -8.24 0.19 8.27
C GLN A 109 -8.14 0.69 6.85
N LYS A 110 -8.47 1.97 6.61
CA LYS A 110 -8.35 2.58 5.28
C LYS A 110 -6.94 2.44 4.74
N ALA A 111 -5.93 2.74 5.57
CA ALA A 111 -4.53 2.65 5.20
C ALA A 111 -4.15 1.19 4.88
N PHE A 112 -4.51 0.24 5.74
CA PHE A 112 -4.16 -1.16 5.53
C PHE A 112 -4.82 -1.76 4.29
N THR A 113 -6.10 -1.47 4.04
CA THR A 113 -6.79 -1.95 2.84
C THR A 113 -6.24 -1.31 1.57
N LEU A 114 -5.81 -0.06 1.64
CA LEU A 114 -5.17 0.64 0.53
C LEU A 114 -3.75 0.10 0.26
N TRP A 115 -2.96 -0.15 1.30
CA TRP A 115 -1.64 -0.78 1.17
C TRP A 115 -1.74 -2.20 0.63
N TYR A 116 -2.78 -2.94 1.03
CA TYR A 116 -3.08 -4.25 0.44
C TYR A 116 -3.40 -4.15 -1.04
N LEU A 117 -4.28 -3.22 -1.45
CA LEU A 117 -4.58 -2.97 -2.87
C LEU A 117 -3.29 -2.70 -3.66
N TRP A 118 -2.42 -1.82 -3.16
CA TRP A 118 -1.16 -1.50 -3.81
C TRP A 118 -0.19 -2.68 -3.84
N ALA A 119 -0.13 -3.49 -2.79
CA ALA A 119 0.69 -4.69 -2.76
C ALA A 119 0.19 -5.70 -3.80
N PHE A 120 -1.12 -5.91 -3.87
CA PHE A 120 -1.78 -6.77 -4.85
C PHE A 120 -1.50 -6.30 -6.28
N ASN A 121 -1.62 -5.01 -6.55
CA ASN A 121 -1.44 -4.45 -7.89
C ASN A 121 0.04 -4.44 -8.34
N HIS A 122 0.97 -4.06 -7.45
CA HIS A 122 2.32 -3.64 -7.84
C HIS A 122 3.48 -4.46 -7.25
N LYS A 123 3.25 -5.31 -6.24
CA LYS A 123 4.34 -5.90 -5.43
C LYS A 123 4.38 -7.41 -5.44
N ILE A 124 3.23 -8.07 -5.43
CA ILE A 124 3.16 -9.53 -5.37
C ILE A 124 3.20 -10.15 -6.76
N THR A 125 3.63 -11.40 -6.81
CA THR A 125 3.72 -12.21 -8.04
C THR A 125 2.34 -12.61 -8.57
N SER A 126 2.26 -13.02 -9.83
CA SER A 126 1.00 -13.50 -10.43
C SER A 126 0.43 -14.71 -9.69
N GLU A 127 1.28 -15.60 -9.21
CA GLU A 127 0.89 -16.77 -8.42
C GLU A 127 0.24 -16.35 -7.10
N GLN A 128 0.83 -15.37 -6.41
CA GLN A 128 0.24 -14.81 -5.19
C GLN A 128 -1.08 -14.07 -5.47
N LYS A 129 -1.20 -13.35 -6.59
CA LYS A 129 -2.48 -12.73 -6.98
C LYS A 129 -3.57 -13.78 -7.15
N GLN A 130 -3.25 -14.88 -7.83
CA GLN A 130 -4.19 -15.97 -8.04
C GLN A 130 -4.63 -16.58 -6.72
N GLU A 131 -3.69 -16.86 -5.80
CA GLU A 131 -4.01 -17.36 -4.46
C GLU A 131 -4.95 -16.42 -3.68
N GLU A 132 -4.72 -15.12 -3.73
CA GLU A 132 -5.57 -14.14 -3.05
C GLU A 132 -6.95 -14.00 -3.68
N MET A 133 -7.08 -14.23 -4.99
CA MET A 133 -8.37 -14.30 -5.68
C MET A 133 -9.12 -15.59 -5.32
N ASP A 134 -8.44 -16.75 -5.36
CA ASP A 134 -9.02 -18.05 -5.05
C ASP A 134 -9.55 -18.11 -3.61
N ASN A 135 -8.79 -17.53 -2.68
CA ASN A 135 -9.20 -17.42 -1.27
C ASN A 135 -10.20 -16.28 -1.00
N SER A 136 -10.66 -15.57 -2.03
CA SER A 136 -11.55 -14.39 -1.93
C SER A 136 -11.00 -13.23 -1.08
N ASN A 137 -9.72 -13.25 -0.73
CA ASN A 137 -9.06 -12.20 0.06
C ASN A 137 -9.05 -10.88 -0.70
N TYR A 138 -8.74 -10.90 -2.00
CA TYR A 138 -8.74 -9.69 -2.81
C TYR A 138 -10.10 -9.00 -2.72
N LYS A 139 -11.19 -9.72 -2.98
CA LYS A 139 -12.55 -9.19 -2.88
C LYS A 139 -12.87 -8.72 -1.46
N LYS A 140 -12.63 -9.56 -0.44
CA LYS A 140 -12.88 -9.25 0.97
C LYS A 140 -12.26 -7.91 1.40
N TYR A 141 -10.98 -7.70 1.13
CA TYR A 141 -10.28 -6.50 1.58
C TYR A 141 -10.60 -5.28 0.74
N THR A 142 -10.82 -5.46 -0.57
CA THR A 142 -11.24 -4.33 -1.42
C THR A 142 -12.71 -3.95 -1.17
N ASP A 143 -13.59 -4.87 -0.70
CA ASP A 143 -14.97 -4.55 -0.33
C ASP A 143 -14.96 -3.64 0.89
N LYS A 144 -14.11 -3.96 1.88
CA LYS A 144 -13.90 -3.12 3.05
C LYS A 144 -13.40 -1.72 2.69
N LEU A 145 -12.48 -1.61 1.72
CA LEU A 145 -12.04 -0.30 1.23
C LEU A 145 -13.20 0.45 0.55
N VAL A 146 -13.98 -0.21 -0.29
CA VAL A 146 -15.15 0.39 -0.95
C VAL A 146 -16.18 0.90 0.08
N GLU A 147 -16.44 0.15 1.15
CA GLU A 147 -17.33 0.57 2.25
C GLU A 147 -16.81 1.83 2.95
N ILE A 148 -15.50 1.89 3.23
CA ILE A 148 -14.86 3.07 3.84
C ILE A 148 -14.97 4.29 2.90
N LEU A 149 -14.72 4.11 1.60
CA LEU A 149 -14.78 5.19 0.61
C LEU A 149 -16.21 5.69 0.40
N GLU A 150 -17.22 4.81 0.49
CA GLU A 150 -18.63 5.18 0.40
C GLU A 150 -19.06 6.07 1.59
N ALA A 151 -18.54 5.81 2.78
CA ALA A 151 -18.77 6.69 3.94
C ALA A 151 -18.19 8.11 3.73
N GLU A 152 -17.28 8.27 2.78
CA GLU A 152 -16.64 9.54 2.38
C GLU A 152 -17.20 10.09 1.06
N LYS A 153 -18.45 9.80 0.70
CA LYS A 153 -19.05 10.15 -0.61
C LYS A 153 -18.95 11.62 -1.05
N ASP A 154 -18.81 12.54 -0.10
CA ASP A 154 -18.62 13.97 -0.41
C ASP A 154 -17.20 14.31 -0.89
N ASN A 155 -16.24 13.39 -0.71
CA ASN A 155 -14.87 13.48 -1.19
C ASN A 155 -14.75 12.87 -2.59
N VAL A 156 -14.52 13.72 -3.59
CA VAL A 156 -14.39 13.31 -4.98
C VAL A 156 -13.26 12.30 -5.22
N ASN A 157 -12.13 12.39 -4.51
CA ASN A 157 -11.03 11.44 -4.65
C ASN A 157 -11.45 10.04 -4.17
N SER A 158 -12.26 9.98 -3.11
CA SER A 158 -12.76 8.72 -2.58
C SER A 158 -13.72 8.04 -3.55
N MET A 159 -14.60 8.81 -4.20
CA MET A 159 -15.52 8.27 -5.20
C MET A 159 -14.81 7.82 -6.48
N VAL A 160 -13.79 8.57 -6.93
CA VAL A 160 -12.97 8.16 -8.09
C VAL A 160 -12.17 6.88 -7.78
N LEU A 161 -11.54 6.79 -6.60
CA LEU A 161 -10.84 5.56 -6.20
C LEU A 161 -11.80 4.37 -6.03
N LYS A 162 -13.01 4.60 -5.51
CA LYS A 162 -14.05 3.56 -5.42
C LYS A 162 -14.42 3.04 -6.82
N ALA A 163 -14.67 3.92 -7.78
CA ALA A 163 -14.94 3.51 -9.15
C ALA A 163 -13.76 2.75 -9.78
N GLU A 164 -12.52 3.12 -9.44
CA GLU A 164 -11.33 2.46 -9.95
C GLU A 164 -11.23 1.02 -9.44
N ILE A 165 -11.48 0.80 -8.15
CA ILE A 165 -11.51 -0.55 -7.56
C ILE A 165 -12.59 -1.41 -8.23
N LEU A 166 -13.79 -0.84 -8.47
CA LEU A 166 -14.88 -1.56 -9.15
C LEU A 166 -14.48 -1.92 -10.60
N ARG A 167 -13.84 -0.99 -11.33
CA ARG A 167 -13.33 -1.23 -12.69
C ARG A 167 -12.26 -2.32 -12.71
N GLU A 168 -11.29 -2.29 -11.79
CA GLU A 168 -10.23 -3.31 -11.69
C GLU A 168 -10.79 -4.72 -11.46
N ARG A 169 -11.90 -4.83 -10.74
CA ARG A 169 -12.61 -6.09 -10.51
C ARG A 169 -13.48 -6.56 -11.68
N GLY A 170 -13.65 -5.72 -12.70
CA GLY A 170 -14.55 -5.96 -13.82
C GLY A 170 -16.02 -5.61 -13.54
N GLU A 171 -16.32 -4.93 -12.43
CA GLU A 171 -17.65 -4.39 -12.08
C GLU A 171 -17.89 -3.06 -12.83
N PHE A 172 -17.83 -3.12 -14.17
CA PHE A 172 -17.78 -1.93 -15.04
C PHE A 172 -19.05 -1.07 -14.96
N ASP A 173 -20.24 -1.70 -14.91
CA ASP A 173 -21.51 -0.99 -14.86
C ASP A 173 -21.65 -0.20 -13.54
N GLU A 174 -21.20 -0.78 -12.42
CA GLU A 174 -21.17 -0.13 -11.11
C GLU A 174 -20.13 1.00 -11.09
N ALA A 175 -18.94 0.78 -11.67
CA ALA A 175 -17.93 1.82 -11.81
C ALA A 175 -18.46 3.03 -12.59
N GLU A 176 -19.16 2.79 -13.70
CA GLU A 176 -19.76 3.84 -14.53
C GLU A 176 -20.79 4.66 -13.76
N LYS A 177 -21.72 4.00 -13.06
CA LYS A 177 -22.74 4.66 -12.21
C LYS A 177 -22.09 5.57 -11.17
N ILE A 178 -20.99 5.13 -10.55
CA ILE A 178 -20.27 5.95 -9.59
C ILE A 178 -19.65 7.17 -10.28
N LEU A 179 -18.95 7.00 -11.40
CA LEU A 179 -18.33 8.11 -12.12
C LEU A 179 -19.36 9.15 -12.62
N ASP A 180 -20.53 8.72 -13.05
CA ASP A 180 -21.59 9.64 -13.50
C ASP A 180 -22.21 10.44 -12.36
N SER A 181 -22.10 9.95 -11.11
CA SER A 181 -22.53 10.69 -9.92
C SER A 181 -21.51 11.71 -9.41
N VAL A 182 -20.27 11.69 -9.93
CA VAL A 182 -19.19 12.55 -9.46
C VAL A 182 -19.37 13.99 -9.95
N ASP A 183 -19.43 14.93 -9.00
CA ASP A 183 -19.41 16.36 -9.27
C ASP A 183 -18.01 16.81 -9.70
N GLN A 184 -17.82 16.94 -11.01
CA GLN A 184 -16.54 17.35 -11.60
C GLN A 184 -16.11 18.77 -11.21
N SER A 185 -17.02 19.63 -10.74
CA SER A 185 -16.66 20.97 -10.26
C SER A 185 -15.80 20.93 -8.99
N LYS A 186 -15.80 19.81 -8.27
CA LYS A 186 -14.98 19.57 -7.08
C LYS A 186 -13.58 19.01 -7.38
N PHE A 187 -13.21 18.85 -8.64
CA PHE A 187 -11.87 18.36 -8.99
C PHE A 187 -10.78 19.32 -8.51
N THR A 188 -9.91 18.81 -7.64
CA THR A 188 -8.84 19.61 -7.01
C THR A 188 -7.53 19.60 -7.79
N SER A 189 -7.41 18.77 -8.82
CA SER A 189 -6.17 18.67 -9.62
C SER A 189 -6.42 18.21 -11.06
N ILE A 190 -5.47 18.55 -11.94
CA ILE A 190 -5.45 18.03 -13.32
C ILE A 190 -5.35 16.50 -13.33
N LYS A 191 -4.63 15.93 -12.36
CA LYS A 191 -4.44 14.49 -12.23
C LYS A 191 -5.77 13.75 -12.01
N ILE A 192 -6.60 14.19 -11.06
CA ILE A 192 -7.89 13.51 -10.84
C ILE A 192 -8.80 13.63 -12.06
N LYS A 193 -8.79 14.78 -12.75
CA LYS A 193 -9.53 14.95 -13.99
C LYS A 193 -9.04 13.97 -15.07
N TYR A 194 -7.73 13.81 -15.22
CA TYR A 194 -7.16 12.86 -16.17
C TYR A 194 -7.55 11.41 -15.85
N VAL A 195 -7.38 10.99 -14.59
CA VAL A 195 -7.77 9.65 -14.14
C VAL A 195 -9.25 9.39 -14.43
N PHE A 196 -10.12 10.34 -14.09
CA PHE A 196 -11.56 10.25 -14.36
C PHE A 196 -11.87 10.01 -15.84
N GLU A 197 -11.30 10.81 -16.75
CA GLU A 197 -11.54 10.68 -18.19
C GLU A 197 -10.98 9.37 -18.77
N GLU A 198 -9.78 8.96 -18.34
CA GLU A 198 -9.19 7.69 -18.78
C GLU A 198 -9.97 6.48 -18.25
N MET A 199 -10.50 6.55 -17.03
CA MET A 199 -11.37 5.51 -16.49
C MET A 199 -12.63 5.36 -17.33
N LYS A 200 -13.28 6.45 -17.76
CA LYS A 200 -14.45 6.37 -18.64
C LYS A 200 -14.15 5.62 -19.94
N LYS A 201 -13.00 5.88 -20.56
CA LYS A 201 -12.55 5.17 -21.76
C LYS A 201 -12.32 3.68 -21.49
N LYS A 202 -11.64 3.36 -20.39
CA LYS A 202 -11.32 1.98 -20.01
C LYS A 202 -12.56 1.17 -19.63
N ILE A 203 -13.54 1.79 -18.96
CA ILE A 203 -14.84 1.17 -18.67
C ILE A 203 -15.56 0.81 -19.96
N ALA A 204 -15.64 1.73 -20.93
CA ALA A 204 -16.25 1.45 -22.23
C ALA A 204 -15.56 0.32 -23.00
N GLN A 205 -14.26 0.12 -22.78
CA GLN A 205 -13.45 -0.95 -23.36
C GLN A 205 -13.44 -2.24 -22.53
N LYS A 206 -14.07 -2.25 -21.34
CA LYS A 206 -13.99 -3.33 -20.36
C LYS A 206 -12.55 -3.73 -20.01
N ASP A 207 -11.67 -2.73 -19.91
CA ASP A 207 -10.27 -2.91 -19.54
C ASP A 207 -10.13 -2.77 -18.01
N PRO A 208 -9.71 -3.80 -17.27
CA PRO A 208 -9.48 -3.74 -15.82
C PRO A 208 -8.08 -3.25 -15.45
N ALA A 209 -7.16 -3.08 -16.42
CA ALA A 209 -5.76 -2.80 -16.10
C ALA A 209 -5.57 -1.41 -15.48
N ILE A 210 -4.79 -1.35 -14.40
CA ILE A 210 -4.27 -0.11 -13.82
C ILE A 210 -3.40 0.65 -14.83
N PHE A 211 -3.31 1.97 -14.68
CA PHE A 211 -2.56 2.82 -15.59
C PHE A 211 -1.86 3.97 -14.86
N GLU A 212 -0.86 4.57 -15.50
CA GLU A 212 -0.16 5.74 -14.96
C GLU A 212 -1.10 6.96 -14.99
N ALA A 213 -1.27 7.60 -13.84
CA ALA A 213 -2.11 8.79 -13.63
C ALA A 213 -1.43 10.11 -14.05
N GLU A 214 -0.23 10.03 -14.63
CA GLU A 214 0.53 11.16 -15.13
C GLU A 214 0.99 10.84 -16.55
N GLN A 215 0.51 11.58 -17.55
CA GLN A 215 1.21 11.63 -18.84
C GLN A 215 2.52 12.35 -18.61
N LYS A 216 3.63 11.76 -19.09
CA LYS A 216 4.91 12.46 -19.20
C LYS A 216 4.64 13.80 -19.89
N PRO A 217 5.00 14.94 -19.28
CA PRO A 217 5.01 16.18 -20.01
C PRO A 217 5.92 15.97 -21.23
N GLU A 218 5.43 16.27 -22.44
CA GLU A 218 6.29 16.66 -23.57
C GLU A 218 7.00 18.00 -23.24
N PHE A 219 7.70 18.05 -22.10
CA PHE A 219 8.43 19.20 -21.60
C PHE A 219 9.80 18.72 -21.13
N ILE A 220 10.62 18.33 -22.10
CA ILE A 220 11.98 18.81 -22.16
C ILE A 220 12.06 19.59 -23.48
N LYS A 221 11.97 20.92 -23.38
CA LYS A 221 12.56 21.78 -24.41
C LYS A 221 14.06 21.80 -24.18
#